data_AF-A0A3S3LDM9-F1
#
_entry.id   AF-A0A3S3LDM9-F1
#
_cell.length_a   1.000
_cell.length_b   1.000
_cell.length_c   1.000
_cell.angle_alpha   90.00
_cell.angle_beta   90.00
_cell.angle_gamma   90.00
#
_symmetry.space_group_name_H-M   'P 1'
#
loop_
_entity.id
_entity.type
_entity.pdbx_description
1 polymer ?
#
loop_
_entity_poly.entity_id
_entity_poly.type
_entity_poly.pdbx_seq_one_letter_code
_entity_poly.pdbx_strand_id
1 'polypeptide(L)'
;MGATIAFVALLLVLLVVATVFLRADPAKLASWMRTVGPVLLALIGVAALLVGRAGIGGLILSTALAWYGSMRMKRPTTKLEPGKHSTVRTAALEMELDHDTGSLEGLVLAGRHEGKMLGTMSLAELQQLYRELPGDPESRQLLETYLDGRFPIWRKDAEANGGDGLGVSPGSGAMTKEEAYKILGLEAGAAAADVRKAHRRLMQRLHPDIGGTSFLAARINEAKDVLLSDHN
;
A
#
# COMPACT_ATOMS: atom_id res chain seq x y z
N MET A 1 57.18 13.15 25.26
CA MET A 1 56.35 12.10 25.87
C MET A 1 54.84 12.30 25.62
N GLY A 2 54.28 13.51 25.69
CA GLY A 2 52.85 13.74 25.43
C GLY A 2 52.36 13.33 24.03
N ALA A 3 53.13 13.63 22.98
CA ALA A 3 52.77 13.31 21.59
C ALA A 3 52.70 11.79 21.30
N THR A 4 53.60 11.00 21.90
CA THR A 4 53.61 9.54 21.73
C THR A 4 52.46 8.88 22.47
N ILE A 5 52.07 9.41 23.63
CA ILE A 5 50.91 8.93 24.39
C ILE A 5 49.61 9.20 23.62
N ALA A 6 49.46 10.40 23.04
CA ALA A 6 48.29 10.74 22.22
C ALA A 6 48.18 9.87 20.96
N PHE A 7 49.31 9.57 20.32
CA PHE A 7 49.35 8.70 19.14
C PHE A 7 48.98 7.25 19.48
N VAL A 8 49.51 6.71 20.57
CA VAL A 8 49.18 5.35 21.04
C VAL A 8 47.71 5.25 21.45
N ALA A 9 47.17 6.27 22.11
CA ALA A 9 45.76 6.33 22.47
C ALA A 9 44.85 6.34 21.23
N LEU A 10 45.20 7.11 20.20
CA LEU A 10 44.46 7.14 18.93
C LEU A 10 44.48 5.78 18.22
N LEU A 11 45.63 5.12 18.22
CA LEU A 11 45.79 3.77 17.65
C LEU A 11 44.92 2.74 18.37
N LEU A 12 44.86 2.78 19.70
CA LEU A 12 44.01 1.89 20.50
C LEU A 12 42.53 2.12 20.19
N VAL A 13 42.09 3.38 20.08
CA VAL A 13 40.70 3.71 19.72
C VAL A 13 40.35 3.19 18.32
N LEU A 14 41.23 3.37 17.33
CA LEU A 14 41.02 2.85 15.98
C LEU A 14 40.94 1.32 15.95
N LEU A 15 41.76 0.63 16.74
CA LEU A 15 41.78 -0.82 16.83
C LEU A 15 40.47 -1.35 17.44
N VAL A 16 39.98 -0.72 18.52
CA VAL A 16 38.68 -1.07 19.12
C VAL A 16 37.55 -0.87 18.10
N VAL A 17 37.53 0.25 17.38
CA VAL A 17 36.51 0.50 16.34
C VAL A 17 36.57 -0.56 15.23
N ALA A 18 37.77 -0.92 14.77
CA ALA A 18 37.95 -1.95 13.74
C ALA A 18 37.44 -3.33 14.20
N THR A 19 37.70 -3.70 15.45
CA THR A 19 37.19 -4.99 15.99
C THR A 19 35.67 -5.02 16.14
N VAL A 20 35.05 -3.88 16.50
CA VAL A 20 33.59 -3.76 16.56
C VAL A 20 32.99 -3.78 15.17
N PHE A 21 33.64 -3.16 14.18
CA PHE A 21 33.22 -3.14 12.78
C PHE A 21 33.21 -4.55 12.15
N LEU A 22 34.24 -5.36 12.41
CA LEU A 22 34.33 -6.73 11.88
C LEU A 22 33.27 -7.69 12.47
N ARG A 23 32.62 -7.33 13.58
CA ARG A 23 31.60 -8.14 14.26
C ARG A 23 30.17 -7.62 14.05
N ALA A 24 29.98 -6.47 13.40
CA ALA A 24 28.69 -5.80 13.32
C ALA A 24 27.90 -6.15 12.03
N ASP A 25 26.59 -6.31 12.19
CA ASP A 25 25.62 -6.53 11.11
C ASP A 25 25.64 -5.40 10.05
N PRO A 26 25.71 -5.69 8.74
CA PRO A 26 25.82 -4.67 7.69
C PRO A 26 24.65 -3.69 7.65
N ALA A 27 23.45 -4.11 8.10
CA ALA A 27 22.29 -3.24 8.22
C ALA A 27 22.41 -2.20 9.33
N LYS A 28 23.15 -2.50 10.42
CA LYS A 28 23.38 -1.56 11.55
C LYS A 28 24.62 -0.68 11.32
N LEU A 29 25.52 -1.09 10.43
CA LEU A 29 26.73 -0.34 10.05
C LEU A 29 26.43 1.05 9.48
N ALA A 30 25.44 1.16 8.60
CA ALA A 30 25.10 2.41 7.92
C ALA A 30 24.59 3.49 8.90
N SER A 31 23.84 3.09 9.92
CA SER A 31 23.39 3.99 10.99
C SER A 31 24.52 4.40 11.93
N TRP A 32 25.45 3.50 12.24
CA TRP A 32 26.54 3.78 13.19
C TRP A 32 27.68 4.58 12.57
N MET A 33 27.92 4.43 11.25
CA MET A 33 28.90 5.21 10.50
C MET A 33 28.62 6.72 10.56
N ARG A 34 27.33 7.09 10.60
CA ARG A 34 26.89 8.48 10.71
C ARG A 34 27.32 9.10 12.04
N THR A 35 27.21 8.37 13.15
CA THR A 35 27.56 8.88 14.49
C THR A 35 29.04 8.74 14.84
N VAL A 36 29.68 7.63 14.42
CA VAL A 36 31.07 7.32 14.80
C VAL A 36 32.08 8.10 13.96
N GLY A 37 31.78 8.38 12.68
CA GLY A 37 32.65 9.13 11.77
C GLY A 37 33.12 10.50 12.29
N PRO A 38 32.22 11.42 12.68
CA PRO A 38 32.61 12.75 13.17
C PRO A 38 33.38 12.69 14.50
N VAL A 39 33.10 11.71 15.37
CA VAL A 39 33.83 11.53 16.64
C VAL A 39 35.27 11.11 16.38
N LEU A 40 35.50 10.17 15.46
CA LEU A 40 36.85 9.77 15.08
C LEU A 40 37.63 10.91 14.44
N LEU A 41 37.00 11.67 13.53
CA LEU A 41 37.64 12.84 12.92
C LEU A 41 38.01 13.88 13.98
N ALA A 42 37.14 14.16 14.95
CA ALA A 42 37.44 15.08 16.04
C ALA A 42 38.63 14.60 16.88
N LEU A 43 38.70 13.30 17.22
CA LEU A 43 39.84 12.73 17.96
C LEU A 43 41.15 12.83 17.19
N ILE A 44 41.12 12.58 15.87
CA ILE A 44 42.28 12.75 14.98
C ILE A 44 42.73 14.21 14.94
N GLY A 45 41.78 15.15 14.84
CA GLY A 45 42.06 16.59 14.86
C GLY A 45 42.70 17.05 16.16
N VAL A 46 42.19 16.61 17.31
CA VAL A 46 42.76 16.90 18.63
C VAL A 46 44.16 16.30 18.78
N ALA A 47 44.37 15.06 18.34
CA ALA A 47 45.70 14.44 18.35
C ALA A 47 46.69 15.24 17.48
N ALA A 48 46.28 15.70 16.28
CA ALA A 48 47.11 16.52 15.41
C ALA A 48 47.48 17.89 16.04
N LEU A 49 46.57 18.50 16.81
CA LEU A 49 46.87 19.71 17.58
C LEU A 49 47.92 19.45 18.67
N LEU A 50 47.81 18.32 19.39
CA LEU A 50 48.76 17.95 20.45
C LEU A 50 50.17 17.63 19.93
N VAL A 51 50.30 17.23 18.66
CA VAL A 51 51.60 17.02 17.98
C VAL A 51 52.17 18.34 17.41
N GLY A 52 51.49 19.48 17.61
CA GLY A 52 51.96 20.79 17.16
C GLY A 52 51.62 21.12 15.71
N ARG A 53 50.79 20.32 15.03
CA ARG A 53 50.34 20.56 13.65
C ARG A 53 49.02 21.33 13.65
N ALA A 54 49.06 22.54 14.21
CA ALA A 54 47.89 23.38 14.46
C ALA A 54 47.01 23.62 13.22
N GLY A 55 47.62 23.84 12.05
CA GLY A 55 46.88 24.08 10.80
C GLY A 55 46.05 22.89 10.33
N ILE A 56 46.61 21.67 10.41
CA ILE A 56 45.92 20.45 9.97
C ILE A 56 44.89 20.02 11.01
N GLY A 57 45.23 20.11 12.30
CA GLY A 57 44.30 19.78 13.38
C GLY A 57 43.05 20.66 13.38
N GLY A 58 43.21 21.96 13.12
CA GLY A 58 42.09 22.90 12.97
C GLY A 58 41.16 22.58 11.80
N LEU A 59 41.69 22.25 10.62
CA LEU A 59 40.88 21.85 9.45
C LEU A 59 40.10 20.55 9.69
N ILE A 60 40.71 19.57 10.35
CA ILE A 60 40.06 18.29 10.67
C ILE A 60 38.94 18.49 11.71
N LEU A 61 39.17 19.31 12.74
CA LEU A 61 38.14 19.65 13.72
C LEU A 61 36.98 20.43 13.11
N SER A 62 37.26 21.32 12.16
CA SER A 62 36.24 22.12 11.47
C SER A 62 35.34 21.25 10.58
N THR A 63 35.93 20.29 9.87
CA THR A 63 35.18 19.32 9.07
C THR A 63 34.36 18.35 9.94
N ALA A 64 34.89 17.92 11.09
CA ALA A 64 34.15 17.13 12.07
C ALA A 64 32.94 17.90 12.63
N LEU A 65 33.11 19.17 13.01
CA LEU A 65 32.02 20.04 13.48
C LEU A 65 30.96 20.28 12.39
N ALA A 66 31.39 20.56 11.16
CA ALA A 66 30.47 20.79 10.04
C ALA A 66 29.64 19.53 9.73
N TRP A 67 30.26 18.34 9.75
CA TRP A 67 29.56 17.07 9.57
C TRP A 67 28.57 16.83 10.71
N TYR A 68 28.99 17.00 11.96
CA TYR A 68 28.12 16.83 13.13
C TYR A 68 26.93 17.82 13.12
N GLY A 69 27.17 19.08 12.76
CA GLY A 69 26.14 20.11 12.60
C GLY A 69 25.14 19.81 11.49
N SER A 70 25.63 19.34 10.34
CA SER A 70 24.77 18.88 9.22
C SER A 70 23.89 17.69 9.62
N MET A 71 24.38 16.82 10.50
CA MET A 71 23.63 15.67 11.00
C MET A 71 22.56 16.05 12.03
N ARG A 72 22.76 17.12 12.82
CA ARG A 72 21.72 17.71 13.69
C ARG A 72 20.68 18.53 12.91
N MET A 73 21.07 19.18 11.82
CA MET A 73 20.14 19.92 10.94
C MET A 73 19.32 18.99 10.05
N LYS A 74 19.81 17.78 9.75
CA LYS A 74 18.97 16.69 9.29
C LYS A 74 18.21 16.07 10.46
N ARG A 75 17.33 16.87 11.10
CA ARG A 75 16.11 16.26 11.65
C ARG A 75 15.54 15.42 10.52
N PRO A 76 15.19 14.14 10.73
CA PRO A 76 14.30 13.51 9.80
C PRO A 76 13.02 14.33 9.90
N THR A 77 12.81 15.24 8.97
CA THR A 77 11.49 15.29 8.40
C THR A 77 11.33 13.88 7.88
N THR A 78 10.68 13.03 8.67
CA THR A 78 9.73 12.09 8.11
C THR A 78 8.84 12.94 7.21
N LYS A 79 9.33 13.24 6.00
CA LYS A 79 8.53 12.97 4.83
C LYS A 79 8.21 11.51 5.03
N LEU A 80 7.06 11.25 5.68
CA LEU A 80 6.23 10.16 5.23
C LEU A 80 6.33 10.32 3.72
N GLU A 81 6.99 9.36 3.05
CA GLU A 81 6.68 9.17 1.65
C GLU A 81 5.15 9.22 1.65
N PRO A 82 4.53 10.21 0.97
CA PRO A 82 3.08 10.20 0.88
C PRO A 82 2.78 8.77 0.47
N GLY A 83 1.89 8.09 1.20
CA GLY A 83 1.30 6.86 0.69
C GLY A 83 1.04 7.12 -0.78
N LYS A 84 1.42 6.20 -1.66
CA LYS A 84 1.32 6.46 -3.09
C LYS A 84 -0.17 6.70 -3.34
N HIS A 85 -0.58 7.97 -3.40
CA HIS A 85 -1.94 8.39 -3.62
C HIS A 85 -1.92 8.97 -5.03
N SER A 86 -2.66 8.35 -5.94
CA SER A 86 -2.86 8.90 -7.28
C SER A 86 -4.19 9.62 -7.31
N THR A 87 -4.13 10.91 -7.57
CA THR A 87 -5.32 11.72 -7.79
C THR A 87 -5.61 11.77 -9.29
N VAL A 88 -6.87 11.53 -9.65
CA VAL A 88 -7.37 11.62 -11.02
C VAL A 88 -8.55 12.60 -11.01
N ARG A 89 -8.42 13.69 -11.77
CA ARG A 89 -9.44 14.73 -11.86
C ARG A 89 -10.00 14.79 -13.27
N THR A 90 -11.32 14.73 -13.36
CA THR A 90 -12.10 14.76 -14.60
C THR A 90 -13.07 15.96 -14.57
N ALA A 91 -13.92 16.09 -15.59
CA ALA A 91 -14.86 17.21 -15.69
C ALA A 91 -15.93 17.18 -14.59
N ALA A 92 -16.30 15.99 -14.09
CA ALA A 92 -17.37 15.84 -13.11
C ALA A 92 -16.92 15.23 -11.78
N LEU A 93 -15.76 14.57 -11.73
CA LEU A 93 -15.30 13.84 -10.54
C LEU A 93 -13.81 14.10 -10.26
N GLU A 94 -13.47 14.18 -8.98
CA GLU A 94 -12.11 14.06 -8.48
C GLU A 94 -12.01 12.76 -7.68
N MET A 95 -11.04 11.93 -7.99
CA MET A 95 -10.85 10.62 -7.37
C MET A 95 -9.45 10.54 -6.78
N GLU A 96 -9.33 9.89 -5.63
CA GLU A 96 -8.05 9.60 -4.99
C GLU A 96 -7.95 8.09 -4.74
N LEU A 97 -6.92 7.47 -5.31
CA LEU A 97 -6.60 6.07 -5.12
C LEU A 97 -5.40 5.95 -4.19
N ASP A 98 -5.61 5.35 -3.03
CA ASP A 98 -4.53 4.88 -2.17
C ASP A 98 -3.99 3.54 -2.72
N HIS A 99 -2.73 3.51 -3.16
CA HIS A 99 -2.10 2.31 -3.72
C HIS A 99 -1.70 1.27 -2.68
N ASP A 100 -1.64 1.64 -1.39
CA ASP A 100 -1.29 0.73 -0.31
C ASP A 100 -2.51 -0.07 0.15
N THR A 101 -3.68 0.58 0.21
CA THR A 101 -4.96 -0.05 0.61
C THR A 101 -5.84 -0.46 -0.56
N GLY A 102 -5.63 0.14 -1.74
CA GLY A 102 -6.54 0.04 -2.88
C GLY A 102 -7.85 0.80 -2.67
N SER A 103 -7.97 1.63 -1.62
CA SER A 103 -9.20 2.39 -1.37
C SER A 103 -9.31 3.54 -2.38
N LEU A 104 -10.47 3.59 -3.03
CA LEU A 104 -10.81 4.63 -3.98
C LEU A 104 -11.82 5.58 -3.31
N GLU A 105 -11.40 6.82 -3.06
CA GLU A 105 -12.30 7.90 -2.62
C GLU A 105 -12.58 8.86 -3.76
N GLY A 106 -13.64 9.66 -3.64
CA GLY A 106 -13.96 10.65 -4.65
C GLY A 106 -14.92 11.74 -4.22
N LEU A 107 -14.84 12.86 -4.92
CA LEU A 107 -15.60 14.09 -4.74
C LEU A 107 -16.29 14.46 -6.07
N VAL A 108 -17.56 14.83 -6.00
CA VAL A 108 -18.30 15.31 -7.16
C VAL A 108 -17.97 16.78 -7.41
N LEU A 109 -17.42 17.09 -8.58
CA LEU A 109 -17.02 18.45 -8.97
C LEU A 109 -18.12 19.20 -9.75
N ALA A 110 -19.05 18.48 -10.38
CA ALA A 110 -20.10 19.09 -11.17
C ALA A 110 -21.39 18.26 -11.13
N GLY A 111 -22.54 18.95 -11.21
CA GLY A 111 -23.87 18.33 -11.24
C GLY A 111 -24.66 18.54 -9.96
N ARG A 112 -25.73 17.76 -9.79
CA ARG A 112 -26.70 17.97 -8.69
C ARG A 112 -26.14 17.69 -7.29
N HIS A 113 -25.02 16.98 -7.24
CA HIS A 113 -24.33 16.56 -6.01
C HIS A 113 -22.95 17.21 -5.85
N GLU A 114 -22.72 18.37 -6.48
CA GLU A 114 -21.44 19.11 -6.37
C GLU A 114 -20.98 19.30 -4.91
N GLY A 115 -19.69 19.07 -4.66
CA GLY A 115 -19.06 19.17 -3.34
C GLY A 115 -19.34 17.99 -2.41
N LYS A 116 -20.11 16.99 -2.84
CA LYS A 116 -20.45 15.81 -2.04
C LYS A 116 -19.42 14.70 -2.26
N MET A 117 -19.02 14.03 -1.18
CA MET A 117 -18.13 12.86 -1.27
C MET A 117 -18.91 11.62 -1.70
N LEU A 118 -18.37 10.83 -2.63
CA LEU A 118 -18.98 9.57 -3.07
C LEU A 118 -19.22 8.61 -1.90
N GLY A 119 -18.32 8.62 -0.89
CA GLY A 119 -18.43 7.86 0.36
C GLY A 119 -19.71 8.13 1.16
N THR A 120 -20.25 9.35 1.10
CA THR A 120 -21.43 9.73 1.88
C THR A 120 -22.74 9.59 1.09
N MET A 121 -22.65 9.35 -0.22
CA MET A 121 -23.80 9.17 -1.09
C MET A 121 -24.38 7.75 -1.00
N SER A 122 -25.69 7.67 -1.12
CA SER A 122 -26.44 6.41 -1.24
C SER A 122 -26.35 5.84 -2.65
N LEU A 123 -26.64 4.54 -2.80
CA LEU A 123 -26.66 3.86 -4.09
C LEU A 123 -27.59 4.56 -5.11
N ALA A 124 -28.75 5.03 -4.67
CA ALA A 124 -29.70 5.74 -5.53
C ALA A 124 -29.15 7.08 -6.03
N GLU A 125 -28.46 7.84 -5.16
CA GLU A 125 -27.80 9.10 -5.55
C GLU A 125 -26.64 8.85 -6.53
N LEU A 126 -25.87 7.77 -6.32
CA LEU A 126 -24.77 7.41 -7.23
C LEU A 126 -25.27 6.92 -8.59
N GLN A 127 -26.36 6.14 -8.65
CA GLN A 127 -27.02 5.76 -9.90
C GLN A 127 -27.62 6.97 -10.64
N GLN A 128 -28.14 7.93 -9.89
CA GLN A 128 -28.61 9.19 -10.45
C GLN A 128 -27.45 9.99 -11.06
N LEU A 129 -26.34 10.11 -10.33
CA LEU A 129 -25.11 10.71 -10.84
C LEU A 129 -24.66 10.02 -12.13
N TYR A 130 -24.58 8.68 -12.17
CA TYR A 130 -24.20 7.92 -13.37
C TYR A 130 -25.04 8.27 -14.62
N ARG A 131 -26.35 8.50 -14.46
CA ARG A 131 -27.24 8.93 -15.55
C ARG A 131 -26.99 10.37 -16.01
N GLU A 132 -26.53 11.23 -15.11
CA GLU A 132 -26.23 12.65 -15.38
C GLU A 132 -24.86 12.89 -16.04
N LEU A 133 -24.04 11.84 -16.23
CA LEU A 133 -22.71 11.93 -16.86
C LEU A 133 -22.64 11.49 -18.35
N PRO A 134 -23.54 11.86 -19.28
CA PRO A 134 -23.44 11.42 -20.68
C PRO A 134 -22.30 12.05 -21.48
N GLY A 135 -21.74 13.18 -21.04
CA GLY A 135 -20.75 13.93 -21.82
C GLY A 135 -19.28 13.52 -21.60
N ASP A 136 -18.95 12.78 -20.54
CA ASP A 136 -17.56 12.45 -20.18
C ASP A 136 -17.39 10.93 -19.91
N PRO A 137 -16.80 10.18 -20.86
CA PRO A 137 -16.57 8.75 -20.70
C PRO A 137 -15.57 8.43 -19.59
N GLU A 138 -14.60 9.33 -19.30
CA GLU A 138 -13.60 9.11 -18.25
C GLU A 138 -14.24 9.20 -16.86
N SER A 139 -15.05 10.24 -16.63
CA SER A 139 -15.80 10.39 -15.38
C SER A 139 -16.74 9.19 -15.13
N ARG A 140 -17.38 8.65 -16.18
CA ARG A 140 -18.21 7.44 -16.05
C ARG A 140 -17.39 6.23 -15.61
N GLN A 141 -16.27 5.97 -16.26
CA GLN A 141 -15.42 4.84 -15.94
C GLN A 141 -14.89 4.89 -14.50
N LEU A 142 -14.55 6.09 -14.01
CA LEU A 142 -14.13 6.29 -12.62
C LEU A 142 -15.26 5.98 -11.64
N LEU A 143 -16.49 6.44 -11.93
CA LEU A 143 -17.66 6.17 -11.10
C LEU A 143 -18.02 4.68 -11.10
N GLU A 144 -17.93 4.00 -12.24
CA GLU A 144 -18.12 2.55 -12.35
C GLU A 144 -17.11 1.79 -11.50
N THR A 145 -15.83 2.19 -11.55
CA THR A 145 -14.77 1.58 -10.75
C THR A 145 -15.05 1.72 -9.25
N TYR A 146 -15.52 2.89 -8.82
CA TYR A 146 -15.94 3.13 -7.44
C TYR A 146 -17.16 2.29 -7.03
N LEU A 147 -18.18 2.25 -7.89
CA LEU A 147 -19.39 1.47 -7.66
C LEU A 147 -19.13 -0.03 -7.63
N ASP A 148 -18.20 -0.53 -8.43
CA ASP A 148 -17.77 -1.94 -8.42
C ASP A 148 -17.12 -2.34 -7.12
N GLY A 149 -16.27 -1.47 -6.57
CA GLY A 149 -15.62 -1.69 -5.28
C GLY A 149 -16.62 -1.70 -4.11
N ARG A 150 -17.57 -0.74 -4.11
CA ARG A 150 -18.48 -0.53 -2.97
C ARG A 150 -19.79 -1.31 -3.07
N PHE A 151 -20.31 -1.52 -4.27
CA PHE A 151 -21.63 -2.11 -4.52
C PHE A 151 -21.59 -3.10 -5.70
N PRO A 152 -20.99 -4.30 -5.58
CA PRO A 152 -20.74 -5.21 -6.71
C PRO A 152 -21.96 -5.61 -7.57
N ILE A 153 -23.19 -5.39 -7.08
CA ILE A 153 -24.46 -5.73 -7.74
C ILE A 153 -25.17 -4.49 -8.34
N TRP A 154 -24.58 -3.29 -8.25
CA TRP A 154 -25.21 -2.02 -8.65
C TRP A 154 -25.70 -1.97 -10.12
N ARG A 155 -25.06 -2.74 -11.01
CA ARG A 155 -25.41 -2.83 -12.44
C ARG A 155 -26.79 -3.46 -12.68
N LYS A 156 -27.20 -4.43 -11.84
CA LYS A 156 -28.50 -5.11 -12.01
C LYS A 156 -29.68 -4.13 -11.84
N ASP A 157 -29.55 -3.22 -10.90
CA ASP A 157 -30.59 -2.21 -10.59
C ASP A 157 -30.56 -1.02 -11.56
N ALA A 158 -29.39 -0.71 -12.14
CA ALA A 158 -29.25 0.33 -13.15
C ALA A 158 -29.91 -0.07 -14.48
N GLU A 159 -29.77 -1.35 -14.88
CA GLU A 159 -30.37 -1.89 -16.10
C GLU A 159 -31.86 -2.21 -15.92
N ALA A 160 -32.32 -2.59 -14.72
CA ALA A 160 -33.73 -2.86 -14.45
C ALA A 160 -34.67 -1.64 -14.67
N ASN A 161 -34.13 -0.42 -14.68
CA ASN A 161 -34.88 0.82 -14.93
C ASN A 161 -34.75 1.34 -16.38
N GLY A 162 -34.02 0.66 -17.26
CA GLY A 162 -33.89 1.01 -18.69
C GLY A 162 -34.68 0.04 -19.58
N GLY A 163 -35.92 0.39 -19.90
CA GLY A 163 -36.84 -0.49 -20.62
C GLY A 163 -36.52 -0.73 -22.11
N ASP A 164 -37.06 -1.85 -22.59
CA ASP A 164 -37.33 -2.32 -23.95
C ASP A 164 -36.19 -2.73 -24.90
N GLY A 165 -36.21 -4.02 -25.25
CA GLY A 165 -35.97 -4.47 -26.63
C GLY A 165 -34.74 -5.35 -26.87
N LEU A 166 -34.96 -6.67 -26.83
CA LEU A 166 -34.30 -7.71 -27.64
C LEU A 166 -32.78 -7.88 -27.52
N GLY A 167 -32.38 -8.97 -26.85
CA GLY A 167 -31.05 -9.54 -27.05
C GLY A 167 -30.65 -10.51 -25.96
N VAL A 168 -31.03 -11.78 -26.12
CA VAL A 168 -30.49 -12.99 -25.46
C VAL A 168 -29.53 -12.73 -24.28
N SER A 169 -30.07 -12.78 -23.07
CA SER A 169 -29.31 -12.79 -21.82
C SER A 169 -28.52 -14.10 -21.66
N PRO A 170 -27.21 -14.09 -21.38
CA PRO A 170 -26.60 -15.13 -20.57
C PRO A 170 -26.99 -14.80 -19.12
N GLY A 171 -28.03 -15.48 -18.64
CA GLY A 171 -28.78 -15.12 -17.44
C GLY A 171 -27.93 -14.91 -16.18
N SER A 172 -28.10 -13.75 -15.56
CA SER A 172 -27.69 -13.44 -14.18
C SER A 172 -28.83 -13.72 -13.19
N GLY A 173 -29.43 -14.91 -13.31
CA GLY A 173 -30.29 -15.48 -12.27
C GLY A 173 -29.46 -15.99 -11.09
N ALA A 174 -30.13 -16.45 -10.02
CA ALA A 174 -29.48 -17.18 -8.93
C ALA A 174 -28.47 -18.20 -9.48
N MET A 175 -27.28 -18.30 -8.87
CA MET A 175 -26.23 -19.18 -9.37
C MET A 175 -26.78 -20.59 -9.64
N THR A 176 -26.55 -21.05 -10.87
CA THR A 176 -27.01 -22.38 -11.30
C THR A 176 -26.15 -23.47 -10.66
N LYS A 177 -26.70 -24.69 -10.52
CA LYS A 177 -25.98 -25.81 -9.90
C LYS A 177 -24.71 -26.14 -10.68
N GLU A 178 -24.81 -26.11 -12.01
CA GLU A 178 -23.71 -26.36 -12.94
C GLU A 178 -22.58 -25.34 -12.76
N GLU A 179 -22.94 -24.07 -12.58
CA GLU A 179 -21.99 -23.00 -12.31
C GLU A 179 -21.34 -23.15 -10.92
N ALA A 180 -22.10 -23.56 -9.90
CA ALA A 180 -21.59 -23.80 -8.56
C ALA A 180 -20.58 -24.96 -8.51
N TYR A 181 -20.86 -26.07 -9.22
CA TYR A 181 -19.91 -27.19 -9.39
C TYR A 181 -18.63 -26.73 -10.08
N LYS A 182 -18.74 -25.92 -11.13
CA LYS A 182 -17.59 -25.38 -11.86
C LYS A 182 -16.73 -24.45 -11.00
N ILE A 183 -17.35 -23.58 -10.19
CA ILE A 183 -16.64 -22.66 -9.28
C ILE A 183 -15.88 -23.42 -8.19
N LEU A 184 -16.46 -24.50 -7.65
CA LEU A 184 -15.81 -25.33 -6.65
C LEU A 184 -14.82 -26.36 -7.25
N GLY A 185 -14.81 -26.51 -8.58
CA GLY A 185 -13.96 -27.48 -9.28
C GLY A 185 -14.38 -28.93 -9.01
N LEU A 186 -15.68 -29.19 -8.95
CA LEU A 186 -16.29 -30.49 -8.67
C LEU A 186 -17.12 -30.95 -9.87
N GLU A 187 -17.31 -32.27 -10.00
CA GLU A 187 -18.25 -32.83 -10.98
C GLU A 187 -19.69 -32.77 -10.47
N ALA A 188 -20.64 -32.75 -11.41
CA ALA A 188 -22.06 -32.75 -11.07
C ALA A 188 -22.44 -34.01 -10.27
N GLY A 189 -23.09 -33.83 -9.13
CA GLY A 189 -23.46 -34.92 -8.22
C GLY A 189 -22.42 -35.23 -7.14
N ALA A 190 -21.39 -34.39 -6.95
CA ALA A 190 -20.45 -34.54 -5.85
C ALA A 190 -21.17 -34.48 -4.48
N ALA A 191 -20.72 -35.32 -3.54
CA ALA A 191 -21.34 -35.41 -2.23
C ALA A 191 -21.14 -34.12 -1.41
N ALA A 192 -22.08 -33.82 -0.49
CA ALA A 192 -21.98 -32.67 0.42
C ALA A 192 -20.67 -32.62 1.25
N ALA A 193 -20.00 -33.76 1.45
CA ALA A 193 -18.68 -33.81 2.07
C ALA A 193 -17.58 -33.20 1.18
N ASP A 194 -17.63 -33.47 -0.12
CA ASP A 194 -16.68 -32.98 -1.12
C ASP A 194 -16.86 -31.49 -1.40
N VAL A 195 -18.11 -31.02 -1.44
CA VAL A 195 -18.47 -29.59 -1.52
C VAL A 195 -17.80 -28.79 -0.39
N ARG A 196 -17.95 -29.26 0.86
CA ARG A 196 -17.35 -28.60 2.04
C ARG A 196 -15.82 -28.64 2.02
N LYS A 197 -15.23 -29.73 1.52
CA LYS A 197 -13.78 -29.87 1.40
C LYS A 197 -13.19 -28.94 0.33
N ALA A 198 -13.85 -28.85 -0.83
CA ALA A 198 -13.47 -27.94 -1.91
C ALA A 198 -13.57 -26.47 -1.48
N HIS A 199 -14.67 -26.08 -0.83
CA HIS A 199 -14.86 -24.74 -0.27
C HIS A 199 -13.74 -24.35 0.70
N ARG A 200 -13.41 -25.21 1.68
CA ARG A 200 -12.31 -24.94 2.62
C ARG A 200 -10.96 -24.79 1.93
N ARG A 201 -10.67 -25.65 0.94
CA ARG A 201 -9.42 -25.57 0.17
C ARG A 201 -9.31 -24.27 -0.63
N LEU A 202 -10.41 -23.82 -1.23
CA LEU A 202 -10.48 -22.57 -1.99
C LEU A 202 -10.34 -21.35 -1.07
N MET A 203 -11.05 -21.35 0.05
CA MET A 203 -10.95 -20.27 1.04
C MET A 203 -9.58 -20.17 1.71
N GLN A 204 -8.90 -21.29 1.97
CA GLN A 204 -7.54 -21.29 2.52
C GLN A 204 -6.50 -20.73 1.55
N ARG A 205 -6.75 -20.84 0.23
CA ARG A 205 -5.89 -20.28 -0.81
C ARG A 205 -6.17 -18.79 -1.05
N LEU A 206 -7.28 -18.29 -0.54
CA LEU A 206 -7.67 -16.90 -0.67
C LEU A 206 -7.05 -16.11 0.49
N HIS A 207 -5.98 -15.36 0.20
CA HIS A 207 -5.31 -14.53 1.21
C HIS A 207 -6.15 -13.28 1.51
N PRO A 208 -6.53 -13.02 2.78
CA PRO A 208 -7.30 -11.84 3.17
C PRO A 208 -6.52 -10.52 3.08
N ASP A 209 -5.20 -10.59 2.93
CA ASP A 209 -4.31 -9.42 2.95
C ASP A 209 -4.27 -8.64 1.62
N ILE A 210 -5.08 -9.04 0.62
CA ILE A 210 -5.17 -8.36 -0.67
C ILE A 210 -6.64 -8.03 -0.91
N GLY A 211 -7.00 -6.75 -0.82
CA GLY A 211 -8.37 -6.20 -0.88
C GLY A 211 -9.20 -6.51 -2.14
N GLY A 212 -8.71 -7.34 -3.06
CA GLY A 212 -9.43 -7.86 -4.23
C GLY A 212 -10.17 -9.19 -4.02
N THR A 213 -10.15 -9.76 -2.81
CA THR A 213 -10.68 -11.11 -2.54
C THR A 213 -12.15 -11.16 -2.08
N SER A 214 -12.80 -10.02 -1.85
CA SER A 214 -14.19 -9.97 -1.35
C SER A 214 -15.21 -10.58 -2.33
N PHE A 215 -15.13 -10.21 -3.62
CA PHE A 215 -16.06 -10.71 -4.63
C PHE A 215 -15.88 -12.21 -4.91
N LEU A 216 -14.63 -12.68 -5.02
CA LEU A 216 -14.34 -14.09 -5.24
C LEU A 216 -14.74 -14.94 -4.02
N ALA A 217 -14.50 -14.43 -2.80
CA ALA A 217 -14.99 -15.06 -1.57
C ALA A 217 -16.52 -15.18 -1.57
N ALA A 218 -17.23 -14.11 -1.94
CA ALA A 218 -18.69 -14.10 -2.02
C ALA A 218 -19.21 -15.15 -3.01
N ARG A 219 -18.60 -15.26 -4.20
CA ARG A 219 -18.99 -16.25 -5.22
C ARG A 219 -18.69 -17.69 -4.79
N ILE A 220 -17.56 -17.93 -4.11
CA ILE A 220 -17.24 -19.25 -3.53
C ILE A 220 -18.24 -19.63 -2.42
N ASN A 221 -18.67 -18.66 -1.60
CA ASN A 221 -19.68 -18.88 -0.57
C ASN A 221 -21.06 -19.19 -1.17
N GLU A 222 -21.50 -18.40 -2.15
CA GLU A 222 -22.74 -18.62 -2.88
C GLU A 222 -22.77 -20.03 -3.50
N ALA A 223 -21.64 -20.52 -4.03
CA ALA A 223 -21.57 -21.84 -4.69
C ALA A 223 -21.77 -22.98 -3.69
N LYS A 224 -21.16 -22.84 -2.50
CA LYS A 224 -21.34 -23.78 -1.40
C LYS A 224 -22.78 -23.78 -0.91
N ASP A 225 -23.41 -22.61 -0.79
CA ASP A 225 -24.79 -22.49 -0.29
C ASP A 225 -25.80 -23.11 -1.28
N VAL A 226 -25.63 -22.89 -2.60
CA VAL A 226 -26.47 -23.51 -3.64
C VAL A 226 -26.40 -25.04 -3.61
N LEU A 227 -25.19 -25.62 -3.50
CA LEU A 227 -25.03 -27.09 -3.51
C LEU A 227 -25.45 -27.77 -2.20
N LEU A 228 -25.36 -27.08 -1.06
CA LEU A 228 -25.77 -27.62 0.23
C LEU A 228 -27.27 -27.47 0.50
N SER A 229 -27.91 -26.45 -0.06
CA SER A 229 -29.37 -26.26 0.07
C SER A 229 -30.17 -27.38 -0.63
N ASP A 230 -29.55 -28.07 -1.59
CA ASP A 230 -30.15 -29.16 -2.37
C ASP A 230 -29.98 -30.55 -1.73
N HIS A 231 -29.14 -30.67 -0.69
CA HIS A 231 -28.82 -31.94 -0.01
C HIS A 231 -29.64 -32.17 1.27
N ASN A 232 -30.71 -31.39 1.49
CA ASN A 232 -31.63 -31.52 2.62
C ASN A 232 -32.91 -32.25 2.23
#